data_AF-A0A9X2SPT7-F1
#
_entry.id   AF-A0A9X2SPT7-F1
#
_cell.length_a   1.000
_cell.length_b   1.000
_cell.length_c   1.000
_cell.angle_alpha   90.00
_cell.angle_beta   90.00
_cell.angle_gamma   90.00
#
_symmetry.space_group_name_H-M   'P 1'
#
loop_
_entity.id
_entity.type
_entity.pdbx_description
1 polymer ?
#
loop_
_entity_poly.entity_id
_entity_poly.type
_entity_poly.pdbx_seq_one_letter_code
_entity_poly.pdbx_strand_id
1 'polypeptide(L)'
;MLEAWWDPAGNTVCARMSDTIPGSHLLGVNLGRPDWQTVFSDVGNYSTYAGVIYISMAGMTGSDFVQIHGSIVIGDVELDSGEHWISKAGYGG
;
A
#
# COMPACT_ATOMS: atom_id res chain seq x y z
N MET A 1 -10.18 3.42 -2.68
CA MET A 1 -9.84 3.70 -1.26
C MET A 1 -8.63 2.91 -0.84
N LEU A 2 -7.56 3.64 -0.51
CA LEU A 2 -6.34 3.09 0.05
C LEU A 2 -6.48 2.98 1.57
N GLU A 3 -6.07 1.86 2.13
CA GLU A 3 -5.95 1.64 3.56
C GLU A 3 -4.56 1.10 3.86
N ALA A 4 -3.96 1.64 4.92
CA ALA A 4 -2.66 1.21 5.37
C ALA A 4 -2.59 1.21 6.90
N TRP A 5 -1.90 0.24 7.48
CA TRP A 5 -1.77 0.12 8.94
C TRP A 5 -0.45 -0.55 9.33
N TRP A 6 -0.02 -0.24 10.56
CA TRP A 6 1.05 -0.97 11.23
C TRP A 6 0.47 -2.08 12.10
N ASP A 7 0.95 -3.30 11.92
CA ASP A 7 0.71 -4.41 12.82
C ASP A 7 1.88 -4.53 13.83
N PRO A 8 1.67 -4.17 15.10
CA PRO A 8 2.69 -4.27 16.13
C PRO A 8 3.03 -5.71 16.51
N ALA A 9 2.11 -6.67 16.31
CA ALA A 9 2.35 -8.07 16.66
C ALA A 9 3.37 -8.72 15.70
N GLY A 10 3.24 -8.48 14.40
CA GLY A 10 4.21 -8.89 13.40
C GLY A 10 5.40 -7.93 13.23
N ASN A 11 5.33 -6.74 13.83
CA ASN A 11 6.19 -5.60 13.50
C ASN A 11 6.22 -5.37 11.97
N THR A 12 5.05 -5.33 11.34
CA THR A 12 4.91 -5.24 9.88
C THR A 12 4.02 -4.07 9.44
N VAL A 13 4.30 -3.51 8.27
CA VAL A 13 3.37 -2.59 7.59
C VAL A 13 2.53 -3.38 6.60
N CYS A 14 1.26 -2.99 6.53
CA CYS A 14 0.26 -3.57 5.67
C CYS A 14 -0.41 -2.47 4.85
N ALA A 15 -0.77 -2.77 3.60
CA ALA A 15 -1.64 -1.92 2.81
C ALA A 15 -2.55 -2.71 1.88
N ARG A 16 -3.70 -2.12 1.56
CA ARG A 16 -4.65 -2.60 0.56
C ARG A 16 -5.32 -1.42 -0.16
N MET A 17 -5.56 -1.59 -1.45
CA MET A 17 -6.39 -0.70 -2.25
C MET A 17 -7.69 -1.42 -2.59
N SER A 18 -8.84 -0.81 -2.28
CA SER A 18 -10.15 -1.40 -2.55
C SER A 18 -11.12 -0.39 -3.17
N ASP A 19 -12.11 -0.91 -3.88
CA ASP A 19 -13.21 -0.14 -4.44
C ASP A 19 -14.48 -0.99 -4.57
N THR A 20 -15.56 -0.35 -5.02
CA THR A 20 -16.89 -0.97 -5.17
C THR A 20 -17.37 -0.99 -6.62
N ILE A 21 -16.49 -0.75 -7.59
CA ILE A 21 -16.80 -0.67 -9.00
C ILE A 21 -17.03 -2.08 -9.55
N PRO A 22 -18.18 -2.36 -10.18
CA PRO A 22 -18.46 -3.68 -10.72
C PRO A 22 -17.50 -4.09 -11.84
N GLY A 23 -17.01 -5.32 -11.77
CA GLY A 23 -16.16 -5.92 -12.80
C GLY A 23 -14.68 -5.89 -12.46
N SER A 24 -13.88 -6.65 -13.22
CA SER A 24 -12.43 -6.69 -13.03
C SER A 24 -11.77 -5.52 -13.75
N HIS A 25 -10.94 -4.78 -13.03
CA HIS A 25 -10.20 -3.62 -13.55
C HIS A 25 -8.87 -3.49 -12.82
N LEU A 26 -8.00 -2.60 -13.28
CA LEU A 26 -6.64 -2.54 -12.78
C LEU A 26 -6.62 -1.84 -11.42
N LEU A 27 -6.25 -2.59 -10.37
CA LEU A 27 -5.98 -2.06 -9.04
C LEU A 27 -4.52 -2.35 -8.69
N GLY A 28 -3.91 -1.44 -7.95
CA GLY A 28 -2.53 -1.59 -7.52
C GLY A 28 -2.26 -1.01 -6.15
N VAL A 29 -1.39 -1.67 -5.40
CA VAL A 29 -0.74 -1.10 -4.23
C VAL A 29 0.77 -1.38 -4.29
N ASN A 30 1.56 -0.35 -4.00
CA ASN A 30 3.01 -0.40 -3.96
C ASN A 30 3.48 0.09 -2.59
N LEU A 31 4.44 -0.60 -1.99
CA LEU A 31 5.07 -0.24 -0.73
C LEU A 31 6.58 -0.18 -0.95
N GLY A 32 7.18 0.91 -0.52
CA GLY A 32 8.60 1.11 -0.70
C GLY A 32 9.19 2.08 0.31
N ARG A 33 10.52 2.11 0.33
CA ARG A 33 11.29 3.14 1.01
C ARG A 33 12.41 3.63 0.09
N PRO A 34 12.84 4.88 0.20
CA PRO A 34 13.95 5.40 -0.60
C PRO A 34 15.25 4.61 -0.43
N ASP A 35 15.48 4.01 0.75
CA ASP A 35 16.66 3.20 1.06
C ASP A 35 16.49 1.71 0.73
N TRP A 36 15.29 1.26 0.32
CA TRP A 36 15.06 -0.10 -0.13
C TRP A 36 15.42 -0.26 -1.60
N GLN A 37 16.15 -1.34 -1.91
CA GLN A 37 16.38 -1.73 -3.30
C GLN A 37 15.14 -2.37 -3.95
N THR A 38 14.20 -2.84 -3.13
CA THR A 38 13.00 -3.54 -3.56
C THR A 38 11.76 -2.76 -3.19
N VAL A 39 10.91 -2.48 -4.18
CA VAL A 39 9.52 -2.07 -3.98
C VAL A 39 8.66 -3.33 -3.99
N PHE A 40 7.78 -3.45 -3.00
CA PHE A 40 6.84 -4.55 -2.90
C PHE A 40 5.52 -4.11 -3.50
N SER A 41 5.00 -4.88 -4.46
CA SER A 41 3.85 -4.47 -5.26
C SER A 41 2.86 -5.60 -5.41
N ASP A 42 1.58 -5.26 -5.37
CA ASP A 42 0.48 -6.10 -5.81
C ASP A 42 -0.36 -5.27 -6.76
N VAL A 43 -0.25 -5.56 -8.04
CA VAL A 43 -0.88 -4.81 -9.13
C VAL A 43 -1.44 -5.82 -10.12
N GLY A 44 -2.72 -5.67 -10.44
CA GLY A 44 -3.41 -6.64 -11.28
C GLY A 44 -4.85 -6.27 -11.54
N ASN A 45 -5.52 -7.12 -12.33
CA ASN A 45 -6.94 -6.96 -12.59
C ASN A 45 -7.74 -7.64 -11.46
N TYR A 46 -8.33 -6.81 -10.61
CA TYR A 46 -9.09 -7.23 -9.45
C TYR A 46 -10.53 -6.72 -9.53
N SER A 47 -11.45 -7.42 -8.89
CA SER A 47 -12.87 -7.04 -8.84
C SER A 47 -13.27 -6.34 -7.55
N THR A 48 -12.36 -6.23 -6.58
CA THR A 48 -12.72 -5.82 -5.22
C THR A 48 -11.56 -5.17 -4.49
N TYR A 49 -10.37 -5.79 -4.49
CA TYR A 49 -9.20 -5.20 -3.88
C TYR A 49 -7.90 -5.76 -4.47
N ALA A 50 -6.86 -4.93 -4.44
CA ALA A 50 -5.45 -5.31 -4.55
C ALA A 50 -4.77 -5.09 -3.20
N GLY A 51 -3.78 -5.91 -2.84
CA GLY A 51 -2.95 -5.75 -1.65
C GLY A 51 -3.04 -6.87 -0.63
N VAL A 52 -2.87 -6.52 0.65
CA VAL A 52 -2.49 -7.43 1.75
C VAL A 52 -1.00 -7.79 1.68
N ILE A 53 -0.17 -6.79 1.42
CA ILE A 53 1.29 -6.92 1.42
C ILE A 53 1.80 -6.70 2.84
N TYR A 54 2.47 -7.70 3.40
CA TYR A 54 3.12 -7.63 4.71
C TYR A 54 4.62 -7.45 4.56
N ILE A 55 5.15 -6.36 5.13
CA ILE A 55 6.60 -6.11 5.10
C ILE A 55 7.09 -5.89 6.52
N SER A 56 8.13 -6.63 6.90
CA SER A 56 8.77 -6.45 8.19
C SER A 56 9.40 -5.07 8.31
N MET A 57 9.12 -4.40 9.42
CA MET A 57 9.82 -3.20 9.86
C MET A 57 10.96 -3.52 10.84
N ALA A 58 11.50 -4.75 10.80
CA ALA A 58 12.69 -5.09 11.57
C ALA A 58 13.86 -4.19 11.13
N GLY A 59 14.60 -3.65 12.11
CA GLY A 59 15.71 -2.72 11.83
C GLY A 59 15.28 -1.27 11.54
N MET A 60 13.99 -0.99 11.43
CA MET A 60 13.49 0.40 11.31
C MET A 60 13.46 1.11 12.67
N THR A 61 13.87 2.37 12.64
CA THR A 61 13.79 3.35 13.71
C THR A 61 12.46 4.12 13.67
N GLY A 62 12.19 4.95 14.69
CA GLY A 62 10.96 5.74 14.77
C GLY A 62 10.84 6.86 13.73
N SER A 63 11.95 7.26 13.11
CA SER A 63 11.98 8.28 12.04
C SER A 63 11.88 7.67 10.64
N ASP A 64 11.97 6.35 10.52
CA ASP A 64 11.85 5.65 9.25
C ASP A 64 10.37 5.50 8.87
N PHE A 65 10.07 5.70 7.59
CA PHE A 65 8.73 5.62 7.04
C PHE A 65 8.70 4.72 5.80
N VAL A 66 7.58 4.03 5.61
CA VAL A 66 7.23 3.31 4.37
C VAL A 66 6.27 4.19 3.58
N GLN A 67 6.60 4.44 2.32
CA GLN A 67 5.71 5.05 1.34
C GLN A 67 4.79 4.00 0.78
N ILE A 68 3.51 4.31 0.69
CA ILE A 68 2.47 3.42 0.22
C ILE A 68 1.68 4.16 -0.83
N HIS A 69 1.63 3.62 -2.04
CA HIS A 69 0.90 4.19 -3.15
C HIS A 69 -0.19 3.22 -3.60
N GLY A 70 -1.44 3.67 -3.61
CA GLY A 70 -2.59 2.92 -4.15
C GLY A 70 -3.11 3.55 -5.43
N SER A 71 -3.53 2.74 -6.40
CA SER A 71 -4.07 3.22 -7.69
C SER A 71 -5.25 2.36 -8.14
N ILE A 72 -6.21 3.00 -8.80
CA ILE A 72 -7.34 2.36 -9.50
C ILE A 72 -7.40 2.93 -10.92
N VAL A 73 -7.33 2.05 -11.92
CA VAL A 73 -7.40 2.39 -13.33
C VAL A 73 -8.49 1.58 -14.02
N ILE A 74 -9.37 2.27 -14.75
CA ILE A 74 -10.45 1.66 -15.53
C ILE A 74 -10.32 2.08 -17.00
N GLY A 75 -10.06 1.10 -17.86
CA GLY A 75 -9.66 1.38 -19.24
C GLY A 75 -8.35 2.17 -19.25
N ASP A 76 -8.39 3.38 -19.80
CA ASP A 76 -7.24 4.29 -19.88
C ASP A 76 -7.31 5.44 -18.85
N VAL A 77 -8.22 5.36 -17.86
CA VAL A 77 -8.47 6.43 -16.89
C VAL A 77 -8.07 5.99 -15.48
N GLU A 78 -7.19 6.73 -14.83
CA GLU A 78 -6.93 6.62 -13.39
C GLU A 78 -8.03 7.35 -12.62
N LEU A 79 -8.77 6.61 -11.79
CA LEU A 79 -9.93 7.12 -11.05
C LEU A 79 -9.58 7.57 -9.63
N ASP A 80 -8.63 6.88 -9.00
CA ASP A 80 -8.23 7.16 -7.63
C ASP A 80 -6.74 6.82 -7.47
N SER A 81 -6.02 7.73 -6.84
CA SER A 81 -4.62 7.58 -6.47
C SER A 81 -4.47 8.06 -5.03
N GLY A 82 -3.92 7.22 -4.16
CA GLY A 82 -3.71 7.53 -2.76
C GLY A 82 -2.25 7.37 -2.38
N GLU A 83 -1.75 8.24 -1.51
CA GLU A 83 -0.44 8.10 -0.89
C GLU A 83 -0.56 8.13 0.63
N HIS A 84 0.13 7.20 1.29
CA HIS A 84 0.25 7.13 2.74
C HIS A 84 1.69 6.89 3.19
N TRP A 85 1.99 7.41 4.37
CA TRP A 85 3.28 7.26 5.01
C TRP A 85 3.09 6.62 6.38
N ILE A 86 3.70 5.46 6.59
CA ILE A 86 3.62 4.74 7.88
C ILE A 86 5.00 4.63 8.50
N SER A 87 5.11 5.08 9.75
CA SER A 87 6.30 4.90 10.57
C SER A 87 6.07 3.85 11.66
N LYS A 88 7.17 3.35 12.23
CA LYS A 88 7.12 2.50 13.42
C LYS A 88 6.60 3.24 14.66
N ALA A 89 6.70 4.58 14.69
CA ALA A 89 6.12 5.41 15.76
C ALA A 89 4.61 5.61 15.61
N GLY A 90 4.01 5.17 14.50
CA GLY A 90 2.59 5.34 14.18
C GLY A 90 2.37 5.97 12.79
N TYR A 91 1.10 6.22 12.47
CA TYR A 91 0.68 6.87 11.22
C TYR A 91 1.13 8.35 11.22
N GLY A 92 1.90 8.75 10.23
CA GLY A 92 2.28 10.16 10.01
C GLY A 92 1.54 10.67 8.78
N GLY A 93 0.45 11.40 9.00
CA GLY A 93 -0.33 12.06 7.94
C GLY A 93 0.20 13.46 7.64
#